data_AF-A0A7S0FV43-F1
#
_entry.id   AF-A0A7S0FV43-F1
#
_cell.length_a   1.000
_cell.length_b   1.000
_cell.length_c   1.000
_cell.angle_alpha   90.00
_cell.angle_beta   90.00
_cell.angle_gamma   90.00
#
_symmetry.space_group_name_H-M   'P 1'
#
loop_
_entity.id
_entity.type
_entity.pdbx_description
1 polymer ?
#
loop_
_entity_poly.entity_id
_entity_poly.type
_entity_poly.pdbx_seq_one_letter_code
_entity_poly.pdbx_strand_id
1 'polypeptide(L)'
;MAKGTNLICCLTVKGALVLKDDEIVSDGVISLPYNALSVCVSADDGTVIIGGEDCKIRVYKVDMSQPSSVVLKEEHVIENGHLKAVHALELSHDGKMLASADVRDVCVWSVDDGWTPLVAKGRWCFHTQRITCLAWSKDDAVLASGGNDDSIYLWSLSKKMKRVHYPFAHRGGISALEFLDSGDNATSLVSSGSDACICQWDVTADIASKFG
;
A
#
# COMPACT_ATOMS: atom_id res chain seq x y z
N MET A 1 -1.61 -1.72 4.85
CA MET A 1 -2.36 -2.28 5.99
C MET A 1 -2.64 -3.76 5.70
N ALA A 2 -2.68 -4.63 6.71
CA ALA A 2 -3.07 -6.02 6.49
C ALA A 2 -4.58 -6.08 6.31
N LYS A 3 -5.07 -6.62 5.19
CA LYS A 3 -6.51 -6.85 4.98
C LYS A 3 -6.92 -8.29 5.27
N GLY A 4 -5.96 -9.15 5.61
CA GLY A 4 -6.21 -10.53 5.98
C GLY A 4 -7.24 -10.62 7.10
N THR A 5 -8.12 -11.59 7.00
CA THR A 5 -9.16 -11.82 8.01
C THR A 5 -8.54 -12.46 9.24
N ASN A 6 -7.72 -13.50 9.04
CA ASN A 6 -7.07 -14.22 10.11
C ASN A 6 -5.55 -14.35 9.92
N LEU A 7 -5.00 -13.93 8.78
CA LEU A 7 -3.57 -14.04 8.46
C LEU A 7 -2.82 -12.70 8.58
N ILE A 8 -1.71 -12.73 9.29
CA ILE A 8 -0.76 -11.61 9.38
C ILE A 8 0.58 -12.07 8.82
N CYS A 9 1.16 -11.28 7.93
CA CYS A 9 2.54 -11.43 7.49
C CYS A 9 3.38 -10.30 8.08
N CYS A 10 4.39 -10.65 8.88
CA CYS A 10 5.33 -9.71 9.47
C CYS A 10 6.69 -9.82 8.76
N LEU A 11 7.24 -8.69 8.33
CA LEU A 11 8.61 -8.64 7.82
C LEU A 11 9.59 -8.41 8.96
N THR A 12 10.68 -9.15 8.91
CA THR A 12 11.82 -9.04 9.82
C THR A 12 13.08 -8.78 9.01
N VAL A 13 14.16 -8.37 9.69
CA VAL A 13 15.48 -8.22 9.06
C VAL A 13 16.04 -9.53 8.47
N LYS A 14 15.45 -10.70 8.79
CA LYS A 14 15.87 -12.03 8.31
C LYS A 14 14.93 -12.63 7.25
N GLY A 15 13.77 -12.02 7.00
CA GLY A 15 12.73 -12.59 6.14
C GLY A 15 11.32 -12.38 6.69
N ALA A 16 10.38 -13.24 6.33
CA ALA A 16 8.98 -13.12 6.72
C ALA A 16 8.58 -14.11 7.82
N LEU A 17 7.67 -13.70 8.70
CA LEU A 17 6.94 -14.58 9.63
C LEU A 17 5.46 -14.52 9.27
N VAL A 18 4.80 -15.67 9.28
CA VAL A 18 3.35 -15.74 9.02
C VAL A 18 2.66 -16.20 10.29
N LEU A 19 1.68 -15.41 10.72
CA LEU A 19 0.84 -15.69 11.86
C LEU A 19 -0.60 -15.90 11.37
N LYS A 20 -1.30 -16.82 12.00
CA LYS A 20 -2.73 -17.04 11.79
C LYS A 20 -3.41 -17.28 13.12
N ASP A 21 -4.53 -16.62 13.38
CA ASP A 21 -5.29 -16.77 14.63
C ASP A 21 -4.38 -16.60 15.88
N ASP A 22 -3.54 -15.56 15.87
CA ASP A 22 -2.52 -15.23 16.90
C ASP A 22 -1.38 -16.23 17.10
N GLU A 23 -1.30 -17.30 16.30
CA GLU A 23 -0.22 -18.29 16.35
C GLU A 23 0.73 -18.15 15.17
N ILE A 24 2.03 -18.39 15.40
CA ILE A 24 3.02 -18.48 14.30
C ILE A 24 2.77 -19.79 13.56
N VAL A 25 2.42 -19.69 12.27
CA VAL A 25 2.09 -20.85 11.41
C VAL A 25 3.13 -21.12 10.34
N SER A 26 4.13 -20.25 10.18
CA SER A 26 5.32 -20.55 9.37
C SER A 26 6.33 -21.40 10.16
N ASP A 27 7.05 -22.29 9.48
CA ASP A 27 8.16 -23.04 10.06
C ASP A 27 9.38 -22.10 10.26
N GLY A 28 9.36 -21.37 11.39
CA GLY A 28 10.32 -20.32 11.67
C GLY A 28 10.21 -19.13 10.70
N VAL A 29 11.33 -18.41 10.54
CA VAL A 29 11.42 -17.26 9.62
C VAL A 29 11.61 -17.77 8.20
N ILE A 30 10.68 -17.44 7.31
CA ILE A 30 10.76 -17.68 5.88
C ILE A 30 11.85 -16.77 5.31
N SER A 31 12.99 -17.36 4.95
CA SER A 31 14.11 -16.62 4.35
C SER A 31 13.72 -16.10 2.97
N LEU A 32 13.82 -14.78 2.78
CA LEU A 32 13.64 -14.14 1.49
C LEU A 32 15.02 -13.87 0.86
N PRO A 33 15.24 -14.16 -0.44
CA PRO A 33 16.53 -13.94 -1.09
C PRO A 33 16.82 -12.46 -1.42
N TYR A 34 16.03 -11.54 -0.86
CA TYR A 34 16.09 -10.10 -1.08
C TYR A 34 15.64 -9.37 0.19
N ASN A 35 15.97 -8.09 0.30
CA ASN A 35 15.54 -7.26 1.42
C ASN A 35 14.09 -6.79 1.19
N ALA A 36 13.17 -7.22 2.06
CA ALA A 36 11.76 -6.89 2.02
C ALA A 36 11.47 -5.63 2.85
N LEU A 37 10.68 -4.71 2.31
CA LEU A 37 10.45 -3.38 2.90
C LEU A 37 8.98 -3.08 3.18
N SER A 38 8.07 -3.70 2.44
CA SER A 38 6.63 -3.50 2.59
C SER A 38 5.90 -4.81 2.34
N VAL A 39 4.76 -5.00 3.01
CA VAL A 39 3.93 -6.19 2.89
C VAL A 39 2.46 -5.82 3.00
N CYS A 40 1.62 -6.51 2.23
CA CYS A 40 0.19 -6.58 2.47
C CYS A 40 -0.32 -8.02 2.24
N VAL A 41 -1.49 -8.30 2.81
CA VAL A 41 -2.16 -9.60 2.76
C VAL A 41 -3.54 -9.37 2.15
N SER A 42 -3.96 -10.23 1.23
CA SER A 42 -5.29 -10.19 0.64
C SER A 42 -6.37 -10.55 1.66
N ALA A 43 -7.59 -10.05 1.45
CA ALA A 43 -8.69 -10.27 2.40
C ALA A 43 -9.12 -11.74 2.55
N ASP A 44 -8.88 -12.55 1.53
CA ASP A 44 -9.12 -14.00 1.55
C ASP A 44 -7.97 -14.81 2.19
N ASP A 45 -6.96 -14.13 2.76
CA ASP A 45 -5.73 -14.72 3.31
C ASP A 45 -4.92 -15.56 2.29
N GLY A 46 -5.30 -15.56 1.02
CA GLY A 46 -4.76 -16.45 0.00
C GLY A 46 -3.47 -15.96 -0.64
N THR A 47 -3.14 -14.67 -0.47
CA THR A 47 -2.07 -13.99 -1.17
C THR A 47 -1.32 -13.03 -0.24
N VAL A 48 0.01 -13.11 -0.26
CA VAL A 48 0.92 -12.18 0.40
C VAL A 48 1.70 -11.43 -0.67
N ILE A 49 1.72 -10.10 -0.61
CA ILE A 49 2.40 -9.25 -1.58
C ILE A 49 3.53 -8.52 -0.85
N ILE A 50 4.74 -8.60 -1.37
CA ILE A 50 5.95 -8.05 -0.74
C ILE A 50 6.69 -7.12 -1.70
N GLY A 51 6.97 -5.91 -1.25
CA GLY A 51 7.80 -4.92 -1.95
C GLY A 51 9.25 -5.03 -1.47
N GLY A 52 10.19 -5.06 -2.42
CA GLY A 52 11.61 -5.22 -2.15
C GLY A 52 12.43 -3.94 -2.32
N GLU A 53 13.61 -3.92 -1.70
CA GLU A 53 14.66 -2.93 -1.96
C GLU A 53 15.18 -3.01 -3.41
N ASP A 54 15.06 -4.19 -4.03
CA ASP A 54 15.44 -4.47 -5.42
C ASP A 54 14.45 -3.92 -6.46
N CYS A 55 13.55 -3.02 -6.05
CA CYS A 55 12.54 -2.34 -6.89
C CYS A 55 11.43 -3.26 -7.43
N LYS A 56 11.37 -4.51 -6.97
CA LYS A 56 10.37 -5.49 -7.41
C LYS A 56 9.25 -5.63 -6.41
N ILE A 57 8.09 -6.04 -6.91
CA ILE A 57 6.96 -6.48 -6.09
C ILE A 57 6.76 -7.96 -6.39
N ARG A 58 6.71 -8.78 -5.35
CA ARG A 58 6.52 -10.23 -5.46
C ARG A 58 5.22 -10.64 -4.81
N VAL A 59 4.52 -11.51 -5.50
CA VAL A 59 3.21 -12.04 -5.10
C VAL A 59 3.40 -13.49 -4.76
N TYR A 60 3.05 -13.84 -3.53
CA TYR A 60 3.16 -15.17 -2.97
C TYR A 60 1.77 -15.74 -2.76
N LYS A 61 1.53 -16.94 -3.29
CA LYS A 61 0.40 -17.75 -2.88
C LYS A 61 0.68 -18.34 -1.51
N VAL A 62 -0.29 -18.22 -0.62
CA VAL A 62 -0.22 -18.82 0.71
C VAL A 62 -0.71 -20.26 0.62
N ASP A 63 0.20 -21.21 0.81
CA ASP A 63 -0.14 -22.62 0.90
C ASP A 63 -0.42 -22.98 2.37
N MET A 64 -1.69 -23.22 2.68
CA MET A 64 -2.17 -23.65 4.00
C MET A 64 -2.60 -25.12 4.02
N SER A 65 -2.09 -25.96 3.11
CA SER A 65 -2.45 -27.39 3.07
C SER A 65 -2.10 -28.13 4.37
N GLN A 66 -1.14 -27.61 5.15
CA GLN A 66 -0.85 -28.05 6.50
C GLN A 66 -1.03 -26.90 7.51
N PRO A 67 -1.85 -27.06 8.57
CA PRO A 67 -2.20 -25.97 9.50
C PRO A 67 -1.01 -25.29 10.20
N SER A 68 0.09 -26.02 10.42
CA SER A 68 1.27 -25.54 11.16
C SER A 68 2.53 -25.47 10.29
N SER A 69 2.37 -25.41 8.97
CA SER A 69 3.48 -25.30 8.02
C SER A 69 3.05 -24.50 6.81
N VAL A 70 2.69 -23.23 7.03
CA VAL A 70 2.35 -22.31 5.96
C VAL A 70 3.60 -22.00 5.13
N VAL A 71 3.47 -22.18 3.82
CA VAL A 71 4.55 -21.89 2.86
C VAL A 71 4.11 -20.77 1.93
N LEU A 72 5.00 -19.81 1.69
CA LEU A 72 4.82 -18.78 0.67
C LEU A 72 5.43 -19.26 -0.64
N LYS A 73 4.59 -19.51 -1.65
CA LYS A 73 5.03 -19.91 -2.99
C LYS A 73 4.98 -18.70 -3.92
N GLU A 74 6.14 -18.27 -4.43
CA GLU A 74 6.20 -17.15 -5.37
C GLU A 74 5.44 -17.52 -6.65
N GLU A 75 4.41 -16.73 -6.98
CA GLU A 75 3.54 -16.96 -8.13
C GLU A 75 3.78 -15.93 -9.23
N HIS A 76 4.07 -14.69 -8.84
CA HIS A 76 4.28 -13.59 -9.79
C HIS A 76 5.31 -12.59 -9.28
N VAL A 77 6.00 -11.95 -10.22
CA VAL A 77 6.94 -10.86 -9.96
C VAL A 77 6.63 -9.71 -10.90
N ILE A 78 6.25 -8.56 -10.33
CA ILE A 78 6.10 -7.32 -11.07
C ILE A 78 7.49 -6.69 -11.18
N GLU A 79 8.07 -6.78 -12.36
CA GLU A 79 9.34 -6.18 -12.71
C GLU A 79 9.14 -4.83 -13.42
N ASN A 80 10.13 -3.93 -13.30
CA ASN A 80 10.16 -2.62 -13.97
C ASN A 80 9.06 -1.62 -13.57
N GLY A 81 8.23 -1.93 -12.57
CA GLY A 81 7.20 -1.05 -12.04
C GLY A 81 7.71 0.15 -11.25
N HIS A 82 8.88 0.03 -10.62
CA HIS A 82 9.53 1.10 -9.86
C HIS A 82 11.00 1.26 -10.29
N LEU A 83 11.62 2.39 -9.94
CA LEU A 83 13.07 2.63 -10.16
C LEU A 83 13.85 2.66 -8.85
N LYS A 84 13.12 2.61 -7.73
CA LYS A 84 13.67 2.61 -6.37
C LYS A 84 12.91 1.56 -5.54
N ALA A 85 13.45 1.33 -4.34
CA ALA A 85 12.89 0.46 -3.33
C ALA A 85 11.38 0.72 -3.10
N VAL A 86 10.60 -0.35 -3.03
CA VAL A 86 9.14 -0.28 -2.85
C VAL A 86 8.83 -0.18 -1.35
N HIS A 87 8.52 1.03 -0.91
CA HIS A 87 8.38 1.37 0.51
C HIS A 87 6.96 1.27 1.04
N ALA A 88 5.95 1.30 0.17
CA ALA A 88 4.55 1.14 0.57
C ALA A 88 3.78 0.28 -0.43
N LEU A 89 2.87 -0.53 0.09
CA LEU A 89 1.92 -1.36 -0.64
C LEU A 89 0.57 -1.29 0.04
N GLU A 90 -0.50 -1.16 -0.75
CA GLU A 90 -1.88 -1.16 -0.25
C GLU A 90 -2.81 -1.78 -1.29
N LEU A 91 -3.54 -2.84 -0.90
CA LEU A 91 -4.62 -3.39 -1.73
C LEU A 91 -5.85 -2.48 -1.64
N SER A 92 -6.65 -2.39 -2.71
CA SER A 92 -7.99 -1.81 -2.66
C SER A 92 -8.91 -2.65 -1.76
N HIS A 93 -10.02 -2.09 -1.29
CA HIS A 93 -10.97 -2.78 -0.41
C HIS A 93 -11.64 -3.95 -1.12
N ASP A 94 -11.94 -3.81 -2.40
CA ASP A 94 -12.43 -4.89 -3.24
C ASP A 94 -11.34 -5.93 -3.64
N GLY A 95 -10.07 -5.68 -3.30
CA GLY A 95 -8.94 -6.54 -3.60
C GLY A 95 -8.51 -6.56 -5.07
N LYS A 96 -9.14 -5.78 -5.95
CA LYS A 96 -8.91 -5.80 -7.40
C LYS A 96 -7.75 -4.93 -7.85
N MET A 97 -7.25 -4.07 -6.99
CA MET A 97 -6.15 -3.18 -7.29
C MET A 97 -5.07 -3.24 -6.22
N LEU A 98 -3.82 -3.13 -6.64
CA LEU A 98 -2.67 -2.94 -5.76
C LEU A 98 -2.09 -1.56 -6.03
N ALA A 99 -2.04 -0.70 -5.03
CA ALA A 99 -1.21 0.49 -5.03
C ALA A 99 0.18 0.14 -4.50
N SER A 100 1.22 0.67 -5.15
CA SER A 100 2.60 0.54 -4.74
C SER A 100 3.34 1.85 -4.87
N ALA A 101 4.28 2.12 -3.98
CA ALA A 101 5.05 3.35 -4.04
C ALA A 101 6.53 3.17 -3.72
N ASP A 102 7.35 3.97 -4.41
CA ASP A 102 8.78 4.06 -4.19
C ASP A 102 9.20 5.43 -3.61
N VAL A 103 10.33 5.98 -4.06
CA VAL A 103 10.78 7.30 -3.61
C VAL A 103 9.93 8.43 -4.18
N ARG A 104 9.32 8.28 -5.36
CA ARG A 104 8.62 9.37 -6.04
C ARG A 104 7.35 8.93 -6.75
N ASP A 105 7.33 7.69 -7.21
CA ASP A 105 6.26 7.15 -8.03
C ASP A 105 5.25 6.40 -7.18
N VAL A 106 3.97 6.68 -7.43
CA VAL A 106 2.86 5.81 -7.09
C VAL A 106 2.42 5.08 -8.36
N CYS A 107 2.39 3.76 -8.30
CA CYS A 107 1.88 2.89 -9.34
C CYS A 107 0.63 2.17 -8.85
N VAL A 108 -0.28 1.83 -9.78
CA VAL A 108 -1.48 1.04 -9.48
C VAL A 108 -1.58 -0.10 -10.49
N TRP A 109 -1.80 -1.30 -9.99
CA TRP A 109 -1.85 -2.55 -10.74
C TRP A 109 -3.23 -3.16 -10.64
N SER A 110 -3.72 -3.74 -11.74
CA SER A 110 -4.93 -4.54 -11.78
C SER A 110 -4.62 -5.95 -11.32
N VAL A 111 -5.17 -6.39 -10.19
CA VAL A 111 -4.97 -7.75 -9.65
C VAL A 111 -5.68 -8.78 -10.54
N ASP A 112 -6.91 -8.47 -10.97
CA ASP A 112 -7.74 -9.37 -11.78
C ASP A 112 -7.24 -9.53 -13.23
N ASP A 113 -6.47 -8.55 -13.72
CA ASP A 113 -5.88 -8.55 -15.05
C ASP A 113 -4.38 -8.85 -14.98
N GLY A 114 -3.99 -9.84 -14.17
CA GLY A 114 -2.64 -10.37 -14.15
C GLY A 114 -1.55 -9.33 -13.82
N TRP A 115 -1.85 -8.39 -12.91
CA TRP A 115 -0.95 -7.32 -12.47
C TRP A 115 -0.61 -6.30 -13.57
N THR A 116 -1.51 -6.05 -14.52
CA THR A 116 -1.31 -5.00 -15.54
C THR A 116 -1.35 -3.60 -14.92
N PRO A 117 -0.53 -2.65 -15.42
CA PRO A 117 -0.47 -1.30 -14.85
C PRO A 117 -1.71 -0.48 -15.23
N LEU A 118 -2.54 -0.15 -14.25
CA LEU A 118 -3.62 0.85 -14.37
C LEU A 118 -3.05 2.28 -14.33
N VAL A 119 -2.02 2.47 -13.50
CA VAL A 119 -1.19 3.67 -13.42
C VAL A 119 0.27 3.23 -13.46
N ALA A 120 0.91 3.50 -14.58
CA ALA A 120 2.32 3.17 -14.77
C ALA A 120 3.24 4.22 -14.13
N LYS A 121 4.48 3.81 -13.87
CA LYS A 121 5.58 4.65 -13.42
C LYS A 121 5.71 5.94 -14.23
N GLY A 122 6.02 7.04 -13.56
CA GLY A 122 6.18 8.37 -14.14
C GLY A 122 4.86 9.13 -14.33
N ARG A 123 3.71 8.55 -13.99
CA ARG A 123 2.41 9.22 -14.05
C ARG A 123 2.08 9.97 -12.77
N TRP A 124 2.12 9.28 -11.63
CA TRP A 124 1.89 9.86 -10.30
C TRP A 124 3.23 10.03 -9.57
N CYS A 125 4.04 10.98 -10.05
CA CYS A 125 5.46 11.12 -9.70
C CYS A 125 5.82 12.47 -9.04
N PHE A 126 4.87 13.06 -8.31
CA PHE A 126 4.99 14.42 -7.76
C PHE A 126 5.64 14.49 -6.39
N HIS A 127 5.72 13.37 -5.66
CA HIS A 127 6.52 13.33 -4.45
C HIS A 127 8.01 13.58 -4.78
N THR A 128 8.68 14.30 -3.89
CA THR A 128 10.10 14.66 -4.02
C THR A 128 11.00 13.82 -3.11
N GLN A 129 10.41 13.10 -2.17
CA GLN A 129 11.08 12.18 -1.24
C GLN A 129 10.22 10.95 -0.99
N ARG A 130 10.82 9.96 -0.32
CA ARG A 130 10.23 8.64 0.00
C ARG A 130 8.75 8.72 0.34
N ILE A 131 7.94 7.99 -0.42
CA ILE A 131 6.55 7.74 -0.09
C ILE A 131 6.52 6.61 0.93
N THR A 132 5.88 6.87 2.06
CA THR A 132 5.92 6.01 3.25
C THR A 132 4.59 5.31 3.51
N CYS A 133 3.49 5.87 3.01
CA CYS A 133 2.15 5.37 3.25
C CYS A 133 1.21 5.65 2.07
N LEU A 134 0.24 4.76 1.92
CA LEU A 134 -0.81 4.78 0.90
C LEU A 134 -2.13 4.43 1.60
N ALA A 135 -3.24 5.04 1.17
CA ALA A 135 -4.57 4.71 1.67
C ALA A 135 -5.60 4.83 0.55
N TRP A 136 -6.46 3.82 0.40
CA TRP A 136 -7.60 3.88 -0.52
C TRP A 136 -8.79 4.53 0.16
N SER A 137 -9.58 5.30 -0.60
CA SER A 137 -10.93 5.65 -0.17
C SER A 137 -11.78 4.38 -0.10
N LYS A 138 -12.87 4.42 0.69
CA LYS A 138 -13.76 3.27 0.90
C LYS A 138 -14.35 2.69 -0.38
N ASP A 139 -14.60 3.55 -1.38
CA ASP A 139 -15.12 3.19 -2.70
C ASP A 139 -14.02 2.83 -3.72
N ASP A 140 -12.76 2.79 -3.29
CA ASP A 140 -11.57 2.52 -4.10
C ASP A 140 -11.36 3.49 -5.29
N ALA A 141 -12.05 4.63 -5.30
CA ALA A 141 -11.98 5.59 -6.40
C ALA A 141 -10.83 6.60 -6.27
N VAL A 142 -10.41 6.89 -5.03
CA VAL A 142 -9.36 7.84 -4.68
C VAL A 142 -8.26 7.12 -3.91
N LEU A 143 -7.01 7.42 -4.25
CA LEU A 143 -5.84 6.98 -3.50
C LEU A 143 -5.17 8.19 -2.86
N ALA A 144 -4.85 8.10 -1.58
CA ALA A 144 -3.98 9.05 -0.89
C ALA A 144 -2.55 8.49 -0.82
N SER A 145 -1.56 9.36 -0.94
CA SER A 145 -0.16 9.04 -0.68
C SER A 145 0.49 10.10 0.21
N GLY A 146 1.34 9.66 1.12
CA GLY A 146 2.09 10.49 2.06
C GLY A 146 3.55 10.12 2.08
N GLY A 147 4.42 11.10 2.28
CA GLY A 147 5.86 10.88 2.22
C GLY A 147 6.69 11.77 3.12
N ASN A 148 8.01 11.58 3.01
CA ASN A 148 9.04 12.34 3.73
C ASN A 148 9.22 13.77 3.20
N ASP A 149 8.49 14.15 2.15
CA ASP A 149 8.42 15.52 1.64
C ASP A 149 7.28 16.33 2.26
N ASP A 150 6.83 15.91 3.45
CA ASP A 150 5.85 16.62 4.26
C ASP A 150 4.50 16.83 3.55
N SER A 151 4.23 16.08 2.47
CA SER A 151 3.09 16.30 1.59
C SER A 151 2.13 15.12 1.57
N ILE A 152 0.83 15.42 1.46
CA ILE A 152 -0.21 14.47 1.07
C ILE A 152 -0.64 14.78 -0.36
N TYR A 153 -0.76 13.74 -1.19
CA TYR A 153 -1.43 13.84 -2.48
C TYR A 153 -2.65 12.94 -2.53
N LEU A 154 -3.72 13.43 -3.16
CA LEU A 154 -4.86 12.61 -3.56
C LEU A 154 -4.83 12.41 -5.07
N TRP A 155 -5.12 11.18 -5.48
CA TRP A 155 -5.11 10.73 -6.86
C TRP A 155 -6.47 10.14 -7.22
N SER A 156 -6.89 10.34 -8.47
CA SER A 156 -8.11 9.70 -8.99
C SER A 156 -7.78 8.82 -10.18
N LEU A 157 -8.24 7.57 -10.12
CA LEU A 157 -8.08 6.62 -11.22
C LEU A 157 -8.92 6.99 -12.44
N SER A 158 -10.10 7.58 -12.23
CA SER A 158 -10.98 8.03 -13.31
C SER A 158 -10.49 9.35 -13.93
N LYS A 159 -9.77 10.18 -13.16
CA LYS A 159 -9.18 11.45 -13.61
C LYS A 159 -7.65 11.42 -13.52
N LYS A 160 -7.01 10.51 -14.25
CA LYS A 160 -5.57 10.18 -14.17
C LYS A 160 -4.57 11.35 -14.20
N MET A 161 -4.95 12.51 -14.74
CA MET A 161 -4.10 13.72 -14.83
C MET A 161 -4.40 14.79 -13.76
N LYS A 162 -5.35 14.53 -12.87
CA LYS A 162 -5.71 15.44 -11.77
C LYS A 162 -5.19 14.90 -10.44
N ARG A 163 -4.85 15.82 -9.56
CA ARG A 163 -4.47 15.54 -8.17
C ARG A 163 -4.92 16.69 -7.27
N VAL A 164 -5.02 16.40 -5.98
CA VAL A 164 -5.06 17.41 -4.92
C VAL A 164 -3.76 17.29 -4.15
N HIS A 165 -3.19 18.42 -3.73
CA HIS A 165 -1.92 18.47 -3.00
C HIS A 165 -2.12 19.27 -1.72
N TYR A 166 -1.81 18.65 -0.60
CA TYR A 166 -1.72 19.30 0.72
C TYR A 166 -0.24 19.39 1.10
N PRO A 167 0.43 20.53 0.84
CA PRO A 167 1.80 20.74 1.25
C PRO A 167 1.90 20.98 2.76
N PHE A 168 3.04 20.65 3.35
CA PHE A 168 3.32 20.89 4.77
C PHE A 168 2.28 20.26 5.71
N ALA A 169 1.79 19.07 5.35
CA ALA A 169 0.80 18.34 6.11
C ALA A 169 1.33 17.88 7.48
N HIS A 170 2.62 17.52 7.53
CA HIS A 170 3.38 17.20 8.75
C HIS A 170 4.79 17.76 8.63
N ARG A 171 5.49 17.97 9.74
CA ARG A 171 6.93 18.30 9.73
C ARG A 171 7.78 17.05 9.96
N GLY A 172 8.64 16.71 9.02
CA GLY A 172 9.58 15.59 9.15
C GLY A 172 9.03 14.25 8.64
N GLY A 173 8.04 14.30 7.77
CA GLY A 173 7.48 13.17 7.06
C GLY A 173 6.21 12.62 7.68
N ILE A 174 5.38 12.07 6.79
CA ILE A 174 4.16 11.36 7.14
C ILE A 174 4.52 9.90 7.40
N SER A 175 3.99 9.30 8.46
CA SER A 175 4.26 7.92 8.85
C SER A 175 3.08 6.99 8.58
N ALA A 176 1.84 7.50 8.63
CA ALA A 176 0.65 6.74 8.30
C ALA A 176 -0.44 7.65 7.72
N LEU A 177 -1.31 7.06 6.90
CA LEU A 177 -2.47 7.68 6.30
C LEU A 177 -3.61 6.66 6.31
N GLU A 178 -4.83 7.12 6.57
CA GLU A 178 -6.03 6.29 6.44
C GLU A 178 -7.27 7.14 6.16
N PHE A 179 -8.13 6.69 5.25
CA PHE A 179 -9.43 7.31 5.03
C PHE A 179 -10.41 6.89 6.13
N LEU A 180 -11.14 7.86 6.67
CA LEU A 180 -12.24 7.61 7.60
C LEU A 180 -13.57 7.59 6.85
N ASP A 181 -14.40 6.62 7.20
CA ASP A 181 -15.80 6.59 6.82
C ASP A 181 -16.62 7.41 7.83
N SER A 182 -17.21 8.50 7.36
CA SER A 182 -18.12 9.31 8.18
C SER A 182 -19.60 9.11 7.83
N GLY A 183 -19.93 8.16 6.94
CA GLY A 183 -21.30 7.76 6.62
C GLY A 183 -22.11 8.70 5.72
N ASP A 184 -21.78 10.00 5.69
CA ASP A 184 -22.60 11.05 5.06
C ASP A 184 -22.01 11.60 3.74
N ASN A 185 -21.39 10.75 2.92
CA ASN A 185 -20.56 11.15 1.75
C ASN A 185 -19.38 12.09 2.08
N ALA A 186 -19.19 12.43 3.36
CA ALA A 186 -18.02 13.15 3.80
C ALA A 186 -16.83 12.20 3.84
N THR A 187 -15.79 12.58 3.11
CA THR A 187 -14.54 11.85 3.04
C THR A 187 -13.54 12.59 3.90
N SER A 188 -13.20 11.98 5.04
CA SER A 188 -12.12 12.45 5.90
C SER A 188 -10.89 11.59 5.70
N LEU A 189 -9.72 12.20 5.87
CA LEU A 189 -8.43 11.52 5.90
C LEU A 189 -7.80 11.78 7.27
N VAL A 190 -7.15 10.78 7.85
CA VAL A 190 -6.30 10.93 9.03
C VAL A 190 -4.86 10.68 8.62
N SER A 191 -3.96 11.50 9.13
CA SER A 191 -2.52 11.35 8.95
C SER A 191 -1.79 11.44 10.28
N SER A 192 -0.68 10.73 10.38
CA SER A 192 0.29 10.89 11.47
C SER A 192 1.68 11.16 10.91
N GLY A 193 2.53 11.85 11.67
CA GLY A 193 3.88 12.20 11.21
C GLY A 193 4.94 12.21 12.32
N SER A 194 6.17 12.46 11.90
CA SER A 194 7.34 12.57 12.80
C SER A 194 7.30 13.78 13.73
N ASP A 195 6.37 14.70 13.50
CA ASP A 195 6.09 15.86 14.35
C ASP A 195 5.26 15.52 15.59
N ALA A 196 4.98 14.23 15.83
CA ALA A 196 4.16 13.74 16.91
C ALA A 196 2.70 14.21 16.87
N CYS A 197 2.22 14.66 15.71
CA CYS A 197 0.84 15.07 15.49
C CYS A 197 0.04 13.96 14.79
N ILE A 198 -1.27 13.95 15.07
CA ILE A 198 -2.29 13.29 14.26
C ILE A 198 -3.20 14.39 13.73
N CYS A 199 -3.37 14.46 12.42
CA CYS A 199 -4.18 15.47 11.75
C CYS A 199 -5.38 14.79 11.09
N GLN A 200 -6.56 15.41 11.17
CA GLN A 200 -7.73 15.02 10.41
C GLN A 200 -8.03 16.08 9.35
N TRP A 201 -8.31 15.63 8.14
CA TRP A 201 -8.52 16.46 6.96
C TRP A 201 -9.91 16.16 6.40
N ASP A 202 -10.77 17.17 6.27
CA ASP A 202 -11.94 17.04 5.41
C ASP A 202 -11.49 17.28 3.96
N VAL A 203 -11.58 16.23 3.14
CA VAL A 203 -11.14 16.25 1.74
C VAL A 203 -12.33 16.18 0.77
N THR A 204 -13.55 16.22 1.28
CA THR A 204 -14.80 16.01 0.53
C THR A 204 -14.95 17.02 -0.61
N ALA A 205 -14.81 18.31 -0.28
CA ALA A 205 -15.00 19.39 -1.25
C ALA A 205 -13.90 19.38 -2.34
N ASP A 206 -12.66 19.06 -1.95
CA ASP A 206 -11.55 18.97 -2.89
C ASP A 206 -11.69 17.77 -3.82
N ILE A 207 -12.12 16.61 -3.31
CA ILE A 207 -12.43 15.44 -4.13
C ILE A 207 -13.56 15.76 -5.11
N ALA A 208 -14.69 16.29 -4.65
CA ALA A 208 -15.82 16.62 -5.51
C ALA A 208 -15.43 17.65 -6.59
N SER A 209 -14.74 18.73 -6.20
CA SER A 209 -14.37 19.78 -7.15
C SER A 209 -13.31 19.32 -8.17
N LYS A 210 -12.36 18.48 -7.76
CA LYS A 210 -11.24 18.08 -8.63
C LYS A 210 -11.55 16.82 -9.42
N PHE A 211 -12.16 15.82 -8.80
CA PHE A 211 -12.39 14.52 -9.41
C PHE A 211 -13.79 14.37 -10.01
N GLY A 212 -14.76 15.17 -9.56
CA GLY A 212 -16.12 15.22 -10.09
C GLY A 212 -17.06 14.32 -9.31
#